data_AF-A0A2H6A9U1-F1
#
_entry.id   AF-A0A2H6A9U1-F1
#
_cell.length_a   1.000
_cell.length_b   1.000
_cell.length_c   1.000
_cell.angle_alpha   90.00
_cell.angle_beta   90.00
_cell.angle_gamma   90.00
#
_symmetry.space_group_name_H-M   'P 1'
#
loop_
_entity.id
_entity.type
_entity.pdbx_description
1 polymer ?
#
loop_
_entity_poly.entity_id
_entity_poly.type
_entity_poly.pdbx_seq_one_letter_code
_entity_poly.pdbx_strand_id
1 'polypeptide(L)' 'MDLISPEILKIFWNFFRILFNFILFLLVIVLIYYGFRYMTGGQKGAQEVHSKILPLIIGIVIIFLALTIPSIISGIFK' A
#
# COMPACT_ATOMS: atom_id res chain seq x y z
N MET A 1 30.78 -15.31 2.04
CA MET A 1 29.84 -14.46 1.26
C MET A 1 29.21 -13.47 2.23
N ASP A 2 30.00 -12.54 2.77
CA ASP A 2 29.53 -11.47 3.67
C ASP A 2 29.49 -10.15 2.91
N LEU A 3 28.74 -10.13 1.80
CA LEU A 3 28.73 -8.99 0.87
C LEU A 3 27.73 -7.89 1.26
N ILE A 4 26.98 -8.06 2.35
CA ILE A 4 26.01 -7.06 2.80
C ILE A 4 26.26 -6.76 4.28
N SER A 5 26.78 -5.57 4.57
CA SER A 5 26.95 -5.11 5.94
C SER A 5 25.57 -4.89 6.59
N PRO A 6 25.45 -5.11 7.92
CA PRO A 6 24.20 -4.89 8.65
C PRO A 6 23.69 -3.43 8.53
N GLU A 7 24.59 -2.49 8.27
CA GLU A 7 24.27 -1.09 8.00
C GLU A 7 23.52 -0.90 6.68
N ILE A 8 23.95 -1.57 5.61
CA ILE A 8 23.28 -1.54 4.30
C ILE A 8 21.86 -2.11 4.43
N LEU A 9 21.69 -3.21 5.17
CA LEU A 9 20.36 -3.78 5.43
C LEU A 9 19.46 -2.81 6.19
N LYS A 10 19.98 -2.08 7.17
CA LYS A 10 19.22 -1.10 7.96
C LYS A 10 18.77 0.09 7.11
N ILE A 11 19.65 0.60 6.25
CA ILE A 11 19.33 1.68 5.31
C ILE A 11 18.25 1.21 4.32
N PHE A 12 18.41 -0.01 3.79
CA PHE A 12 17.44 -0.63 2.89
C PHE A 12 16.06 -0.74 3.56
N TRP A 13 15.98 -1.30 4.76
CA TRP A 13 14.72 -1.41 5.51
C TRP A 13 14.06 -0.06 5.79
N ASN A 14 14.84 0.95 6.19
CA ASN A 14 14.31 2.30 6.41
C ASN A 14 13.79 2.94 5.13
N PHE A 15 14.48 2.75 4.00
CA PHE A 15 14.04 3.23 2.70
C PHE A 15 12.68 2.64 2.31
N PHE A 16 12.55 1.30 2.39
CA PHE A 16 11.28 0.63 2.09
C PHE A 16 10.17 1.09 3.03
N ARG A 17 10.45 1.25 4.33
CA ARG A 17 9.46 1.75 5.30
C ARG A 17 8.93 3.14 4.93
N ILE A 18 9.80 4.06 4.53
CA ILE A 18 9.40 5.41 4.10
C ILE A 18 8.58 5.33 2.82
N LEU A 19 9.03 4.53 1.84
CA LEU A 19 8.33 4.33 0.58
C LEU A 19 6.91 3.78 0.81
N PHE A 20 6.77 2.76 1.67
CA PHE A 20 5.47 2.19 2.01
C PHE A 20 4.54 3.20 2.70
N ASN A 21 5.05 3.98 3.66
CA ASN A 21 4.27 5.03 4.30
C ASN A 21 3.78 6.09 3.30
N PHE A 22 4.64 6.46 2.35
CA PHE A 22 4.27 7.40 1.29
C PHE A 22 3.19 6.83 0.36
N ILE A 23 3.31 5.55 -0.03
CA ILE A 23 2.30 4.86 -0.85
C ILE A 23 0.97 4.77 -0.10
N LEU A 24 0.98 4.45 1.19
CA LEU A 24 -0.23 4.42 2.03
C LEU A 24 -0.91 5.79 2.10
N PHE A 25 -0.12 6.85 2.26
CA PHE A 25 -0.64 8.21 2.26
C PHE A 25 -1.32 8.56 0.92
N LEU A 26 -0.69 8.25 -0.21
CA LEU A 26 -1.29 8.43 -1.54
C LEU A 26 -2.57 7.60 -1.71
N LEU A 27 -2.57 6.36 -1.22
CA LEU A 27 -3.73 5.48 -1.28
C LEU A 27 -4.93 6.08 -0.53
N VAL A 28 -4.71 6.67 0.65
CA VAL A 28 -5.76 7.37 1.39
C VAL A 28 -6.33 8.54 0.58
N ILE A 29 -5.48 9.35 -0.05
CA ILE A 29 -5.94 10.47 -0.90
C ILE A 29 -6.81 9.96 -2.05
N VAL A 30 -6.37 8.89 -2.72
CA VAL A 30 -7.11 8.30 -3.84
C VAL A 30 -8.44 7.72 -3.39
N LEU A 31 -8.49 7.05 -2.23
CA LEU A 31 -9.72 6.55 -1.63
C LEU A 31 -10.70 7.70 -1.33
N ILE A 32 -10.22 8.79 -0.74
CA ILE A 32 -11.05 9.97 -0.45
C ILE A 32 -11.59 10.57 -1.75
N TYR A 33 -10.74 10.73 -2.77
CA TYR A 33 -11.14 11.26 -4.07
C TYR A 33 -12.26 10.43 -4.72
N TYR A 34 -12.08 9.10 -4.81
CA TYR A 34 -13.10 8.23 -5.39
C TYR A 34 -14.34 8.12 -4.50
N GLY A 35 -14.20 8.18 -3.17
CA GLY A 35 -15.32 8.24 -2.23
C GLY A 35 -16.17 9.49 -2.46
N PHE A 36 -15.54 10.66 -2.57
CA PHE A 36 -16.23 11.91 -2.91
C PHE A 36 -16.90 11.81 -4.28
N ARG A 37 -16.18 11.32 -5.30
CA ARG A 37 -16.71 11.17 -6.67
C ARG A 37 -17.92 10.24 -6.72
N TYR A 38 -17.91 9.16 -5.93
CA TYR A 38 -19.02 8.24 -5.78
C TYR A 38 -20.25 8.93 -5.18
N MET A 39 -20.05 9.69 -4.10
CA MET A 39 -21.14 10.35 -3.37
C MET A 39 -21.73 11.54 -4.14
N THR A 40 -20.90 12.36 -4.79
CA THR A 40 -21.34 13.63 -5.41
C THR A 40 -21.58 13.53 -6.91
N GLY A 41 -21.04 12.50 -7.58
CA GLY A 41 -21.08 12.37 -9.05
C GLY A 41 -22.34 11.72 -9.63
N GLY A 42 -23.32 11.34 -8.79
CA GLY A 42 -24.53 10.66 -9.23
C GLY A 42 -24.23 9.36 -9.99
N GLN A 43 -25.09 8.99 -10.96
CA GLN A 43 -24.91 7.75 -11.74
C GLN A 43 -23.57 7.67 -12.50
N LYS A 44 -23.10 8.81 -13.04
CA LYS A 44 -21.83 8.85 -13.79
C LYS A 44 -20.62 8.66 -12.88
N GLY A 45 -20.61 9.31 -11.72
CA GLY A 45 -19.56 9.13 -10.71
C GLY A 45 -19.54 7.70 -10.15
N ALA A 46 -20.71 7.10 -9.92
CA ALA A 46 -20.82 5.72 -9.46
C ALA A 46 -20.27 4.72 -10.50
N GLN A 47 -20.59 4.87 -11.79
CA GLN A 47 -20.05 4.01 -12.85
C GLN A 47 -18.52 4.15 -13.00
N GLU A 48 -18.01 5.37 -12.92
CA GLU A 48 -16.58 5.65 -13.00
C GLU A 48 -15.83 4.94 -11.86
N VAL A 49 -16.31 5.08 -10.62
CA VAL A 49 -15.73 4.43 -9.44
C VAL A 49 -15.83 2.91 -9.53
N HIS A 50 -16.94 2.36 -10.03
CA HIS A 50 -17.13 0.91 -10.15
C HIS A 50 -16.08 0.25 -11.05
N SER A 51 -15.65 0.95 -12.12
CA SER A 51 -14.58 0.47 -13.00
C SER A 51 -13.17 0.53 -12.36
N LYS A 52 -12.99 1.36 -11.32
CA LYS A 52 -11.71 1.63 -10.66
C LYS A 52 -11.57 0.99 -9.28
N ILE A 53 -12.67 0.57 -8.66
CA ILE A 53 -12.67 0.02 -7.29
C ILE A 53 -11.91 -1.30 -7.22
N LEU A 54 -12.03 -2.17 -8.24
CA LEU A 54 -11.39 -3.48 -8.26
C LEU A 54 -9.85 -3.40 -8.27
N PRO A 55 -9.20 -2.66 -9.19
CA PRO A 55 -7.75 -2.48 -9.13
C PRO A 55 -7.30 -1.75 -7.86
N LEU A 56 -8.13 -0.86 -7.31
CA LEU A 56 -7.84 -0.20 -6.03
C LEU A 56 -7.78 -1.20 -4.87
N ILE A 57 -8.78 -2.09 -4.77
CA ILE A 57 -8.82 -3.16 -3.76
C ILE A 57 -7.62 -4.08 -3.91
N ILE A 58 -7.26 -4.47 -5.14
CA ILE A 58 -6.07 -5.30 -5.40
C ILE A 58 -4.81 -4.59 -4.89
N GLY A 59 -4.65 -3.29 -5.16
CA GLY A 59 -3.53 -2.50 -4.65
C GLY A 59 -3.45 -2.48 -3.12
N ILE A 60 -4.59 -2.29 -2.45
CA ILE A 60 -4.69 -2.33 -0.98
C ILE A 60 -4.24 -3.68 -0.44
N VAL A 61 -4.74 -4.77 -1.03
CA VAL A 61 -4.40 -6.14 -0.61
C VAL A 61 -2.91 -6.41 -0.78
N ILE A 62 -2.31 -6.01 -1.90
CA ILE A 62 -0.87 -6.19 -2.14
C ILE A 62 -0.04 -5.42 -1.10
N ILE A 63 -0.38 -4.15 -0.83
CA ILE A 63 0.33 -3.35 0.17
C ILE A 63 0.19 -3.98 1.57
N PHE A 64 -1.01 -4.43 1.91
CA PHE A 64 -1.27 -5.09 3.19
C PHE A 64 -0.44 -6.37 3.35
N LEU A 65 -0.39 -7.22 2.33
CA LEU A 65 0.42 -8.43 2.31
C LEU A 65 1.92 -8.11 2.39
N ALA A 66 2.39 -7.07 1.69
CA ALA A 66 3.78 -6.64 1.72
C ALA A 66 4.24 -6.19 3.12
N LEU A 67 3.35 -5.63 3.93
CA LEU A 67 3.66 -5.25 5.33
C LEU A 67 3.52 -6.42 6.31
N THR A 68 2.51 -7.26 6.07
CA THR A 68 2.12 -8.33 7.00
C THR A 68 3.02 -9.56 6.88
N ILE A 69 3.38 -9.97 5.66
CA ILE A 69 4.21 -11.17 5.43
C ILE A 69 5.58 -11.06 6.11
N PRO A 70 6.36 -9.97 5.93
CA PRO A 70 7.64 -9.84 6.62
C PRO A 70 7.48 -9.83 8.14
N SER A 71 6.42 -9.21 8.65
CA SER A 71 6.12 -9.16 10.08
C SER A 71 5.81 -10.54 10.65
N ILE A 72 4.98 -11.34 9.97
CA ILE A 72 4.66 -12.72 10.36
C ILE A 72 5.92 -13.59 10.31
N ILE A 73 6.70 -13.52 9.24
CA ILE A 73 7.97 -14.25 9.11
C ILE A 73 8.90 -13.88 10.27
N SER A 74 9.10 -12.59 10.54
CA SER A 74 9.94 -12.14 11.65
C SER A 74 9.47 -12.62 13.03
N GLY A 75 8.16 -12.86 13.20
CA GLY A 75 7.58 -13.40 14.43
C GLY A 75 7.73 -14.92 14.57
N ILE A 76 7.79 -15.65 13.45
CA ILE A 76 7.96 -17.12 13.43
C ILE A 76 9.44 -17.53 13.59
N PHE A 77 10.36 -16.74 13.03
CA PHE A 77 11.81 -16.99 13.12
C PHE A 77 12.47 -16.35 14.36
N LYS A 78 11.67 -16.00 15.37
CA LYS A 78 12.11 -15.43 16.65
C LYS A 78 12.09 -16.51 17.73
#